data_AF-A0A645E9Q3-F1
#
_entry.id   AF-A0A645E9Q3-F1
#
_cell.length_a   1.000
_cell.length_b   1.000
_cell.length_c   1.000
_cell.angle_alpha   90.00
_cell.angle_beta   90.00
_cell.angle_gamma   90.00
#
_symmetry.space_group_name_H-M   'P 1'
#
loop_
_entity.id
_entity.type
_entity.pdbx_description
1 polymer ?
#
loop_
_entity_poly.entity_id
_entity_poly.type
_entity_poly.pdbx_seq_one_letter_code
_entity_poly.pdbx_strand_id
1 'polypeptide(L)'
;MREPGSGSRNILEQYLKLNNYAITDFSKVIEVNNVNALKEMAEKNCGVTFLYEVAAGRELAGKTLREIPIQGFDITHDFAFIWKKGSIFSKNYRALSAFMSGKNERIVLDQRL
;
A
#
# COMPACT_ATOMS: atom_id res chain seq x y z
N MET A 1 2.63 -10.17 6.33
CA MET A 1 1.85 -8.94 6.03
C MET A 1 2.36 -7.78 6.88
N ARG A 2 1.92 -6.55 6.58
CA ARG A 2 2.29 -5.37 7.38
C ARG A 2 1.59 -5.34 8.75
N GLU A 3 2.13 -4.55 9.66
CA GLU A 3 1.62 -4.27 11.01
C GLU A 3 0.24 -3.57 11.00
N PRO A 4 -0.58 -3.72 12.06
CA PRO A 4 -1.83 -2.98 12.24
C PRO A 4 -1.64 -1.47 12.08
N GLY A 5 -2.55 -0.82 11.36
CA GLY A 5 -2.49 0.62 11.09
C GLY A 5 -1.63 1.03 9.89
N SER A 6 -0.88 0.11 9.28
CA SER A 6 -0.21 0.39 8.01
C SER A 6 -1.21 0.54 6.87
N GLY A 7 -0.96 1.49 5.96
CA GLY A 7 -1.85 1.79 4.84
C GLY A 7 -2.13 0.57 3.96
N SER A 8 -1.10 -0.22 3.62
CA SER A 8 -1.27 -1.40 2.77
C SER A 8 -1.99 -2.56 3.47
N ARG A 9 -1.87 -2.71 4.80
CA ARG A 9 -2.71 -3.66 5.54
C ARG A 9 -4.17 -3.23 5.52
N ASN A 10 -4.44 -1.94 5.77
CA ASN A 10 -5.81 -1.43 5.76
C ASN A 10 -6.48 -1.70 4.40
N ILE A 11 -5.77 -1.51 3.30
CA ILE A 11 -6.26 -1.83 1.95
C ILE A 11 -6.61 -3.32 1.82
N LEU A 12 -5.69 -4.21 2.23
CA LEU A 12 -5.92 -5.66 2.20
C LEU A 12 -7.14 -6.06 3.06
N GLU A 13 -7.24 -5.53 4.28
CA GLU A 13 -8.35 -5.83 5.19
C GLU A 13 -9.69 -5.35 4.66
N GLN A 14 -9.75 -4.15 4.05
CA GLN A 14 -10.97 -3.67 3.41
C GLN A 14 -11.36 -4.54 2.21
N TYR A 15 -10.40 -4.92 1.37
CA TYR A 15 -10.68 -5.80 0.24
C TYR A 15 -11.21 -7.16 0.69
N LEU A 16 -10.56 -7.78 1.68
CA LEU A 16 -11.03 -9.05 2.25
C LEU A 16 -12.45 -8.90 2.80
N LYS A 17 -12.71 -7.83 3.57
CA LYS A 17 -14.02 -7.56 4.16
C LYS A 17 -15.12 -7.41 3.11
N LEU A 18 -14.86 -6.70 2.01
CA LEU A 18 -15.80 -6.55 0.90
C LEU A 18 -16.16 -7.88 0.24
N ASN A 19 -15.27 -8.86 0.36
CA ASN A 19 -15.45 -10.22 -0.15
C ASN A 19 -15.87 -11.22 0.95
N ASN A 20 -16.32 -10.75 2.11
CA ASN A 20 -16.71 -11.56 3.28
C ASN A 20 -15.59 -12.43 3.88
N TYR A 21 -14.35 -11.98 3.75
CA TYR A 21 -13.18 -12.59 4.39
C TYR A 21 -12.56 -11.67 5.45
N ALA A 22 -11.75 -12.25 6.33
CA ALA A 22 -10.97 -11.57 7.34
C ALA A 22 -9.54 -12.14 7.43
N ILE A 23 -8.63 -11.39 8.04
CA ILE A 23 -7.25 -11.86 8.29
C ILE A 23 -7.23 -13.12 9.17
N THR A 24 -8.23 -13.28 10.03
CA THR A 24 -8.40 -14.44 10.90
C THR A 24 -8.75 -15.73 10.14
N ASP A 25 -9.12 -15.64 8.87
CA ASP A 25 -9.41 -16.82 8.03
C ASP A 25 -8.13 -17.51 7.55
N PHE A 26 -6.97 -16.85 7.65
CA PHE A 26 -5.68 -17.45 7.35
C PHE A 26 -5.16 -18.25 8.55
N SER A 27 -4.79 -19.50 8.32
CA SER A 27 -4.29 -20.41 9.38
C SER A 27 -3.02 -19.92 10.09
N LYS A 28 -2.19 -19.12 9.40
CA LYS A 28 -0.96 -18.52 9.95
C LYS A 28 -0.77 -17.14 9.36
N VAL A 29 -0.45 -16.18 10.23
CA VAL A 29 -0.16 -14.80 9.86
C VAL A 29 1.13 -14.37 10.54
N ILE A 30 2.04 -13.79 9.76
CA ILE A 30 3.26 -13.14 10.27
C ILE A 30 3.14 -11.65 9.99
N GLU A 31 3.35 -10.84 11.01
CA GLU A 31 3.30 -9.38 10.93
C GLU A 31 4.72 -8.81 10.93
N VAL A 32 4.99 -7.88 10.00
CA VAL A 32 6.32 -7.29 9.80
C VAL A 32 6.16 -5.82 9.45
N ASN A 33 6.87 -4.93 10.14
CA ASN A 33 6.74 -3.48 9.92
C ASN A 33 7.59 -2.91 8.77
N ASN A 34 8.41 -3.75 8.15
CA ASN A 34 9.34 -3.35 7.11
C ASN A 34 9.02 -4.06 5.78
N VAL A 35 8.84 -3.27 4.72
CA VAL A 35 8.54 -3.78 3.36
C VAL A 35 9.67 -4.64 2.81
N ASN A 36 10.94 -4.26 3.03
CA ASN A 36 12.08 -5.04 2.56
C ASN A 36 12.16 -6.40 3.28
N ALA A 37 11.90 -6.44 4.58
CA ALA A 37 11.84 -7.69 5.32
C ALA A 37 10.70 -8.61 4.82
N LEU A 38 9.52 -8.05 4.50
CA LEU A 38 8.44 -8.83 3.87
C LEU A 38 8.87 -9.44 2.53
N LYS A 39 9.58 -8.68 1.69
CA LYS A 39 10.09 -9.17 0.41
C LYS A 39 11.09 -10.29 0.62
N GLU A 40 12.08 -10.11 1.50
CA GLU A 40 13.09 -11.12 1.80
C GLU A 40 12.46 -12.41 2.34
N MET A 41 11.45 -12.31 3.20
CA MET A 41 10.72 -13.48 3.70
C MET A 41 9.96 -14.21 2.59
N ALA A 42 9.31 -13.47 1.69
CA ALA A 42 8.63 -14.06 0.54
C ALA A 42 9.62 -14.75 -0.42
N GLU A 43 10.76 -14.12 -0.71
CA GLU A 43 11.83 -14.70 -1.54
C GLU A 43 12.41 -15.98 -0.93
N LYS A 44 12.48 -16.06 0.41
CA LYS A 44 12.91 -17.25 1.15
C LYS A 44 11.80 -18.30 1.30
N ASN A 45 10.68 -18.18 0.59
CA ASN A 45 9.53 -19.08 0.64
C ASN A 45 8.88 -19.19 2.04
N CYS A 46 8.96 -18.14 2.86
CA CYS A 46 8.30 -18.12 4.18
C CYS A 46 6.79 -17.80 4.11
N GLY A 47 6.24 -17.59 2.91
CA GLY A 47 4.82 -17.36 2.68
C GLY A 47 4.55 -16.39 1.53
N VAL A 48 3.32 -15.89 1.46
CA VAL A 48 2.89 -14.86 0.50
C VAL A 48 2.66 -13.53 1.21
N THR A 49 2.76 -12.42 0.49
CA THR A 49 2.49 -11.09 1.03
C THR A 49 1.77 -10.20 0.03
N PHE A 50 1.14 -9.15 0.53
CA PHE A 50 0.49 -8.11 -0.25
C PHE A 50 1.40 -6.87 -0.29
N LEU A 51 1.65 -6.34 -1.49
CA LEU A 51 2.54 -5.19 -1.74
C LEU A 51 1.99 -4.36 -2.90
N TYR A 52 2.32 -3.07 -2.93
CA TYR A 52 2.14 -2.27 -4.15
C TYR A 52 3.10 -2.77 -5.23
N GLU A 53 2.62 -2.81 -6.47
CA GLU A 53 3.40 -3.26 -7.63
C GLU A 53 4.73 -2.50 -7.75
N VAL A 54 4.70 -1.17 -7.60
CA VAL A 54 5.89 -0.31 -7.63
C VAL A 54 6.94 -0.72 -6.58
N ALA A 55 6.51 -1.22 -5.41
CA ALA A 55 7.43 -1.66 -4.35
C ALA A 55 8.09 -3.02 -4.61
N ALA A 56 7.51 -3.82 -5.51
CA ALA A 56 7.98 -5.14 -5.91
C ALA A 56 8.65 -5.16 -7.31
N GLY A 57 8.69 -4.03 -8.01
CA GLY A 57 9.13 -3.97 -9.41
C GLY A 57 10.52 -4.55 -9.68
N ARG A 58 11.48 -4.38 -8.75
CA ARG A 58 12.82 -4.99 -8.87
C ARG A 58 12.75 -6.50 -8.79
N GLU A 59 12.02 -7.02 -7.82
CA GLU A 59 11.91 -8.44 -7.53
C GLU A 59 11.10 -9.17 -8.63
N LEU A 60 10.08 -8.51 -9.18
CA LEU A 60 9.33 -8.97 -10.34
C LEU A 60 10.20 -9.01 -11.60
N ALA A 61 10.95 -7.94 -11.89
CA ALA A 61 11.87 -7.91 -13.04
C ALA A 61 13.00 -8.95 -12.91
N GLY A 62 13.51 -9.14 -11.70
CA GLY A 62 14.52 -10.15 -11.36
C GLY A 62 13.98 -11.58 -11.25
N LYS A 63 12.65 -11.77 -11.31
CA LYS A 63 11.95 -13.05 -11.10
C LYS A 63 12.27 -13.72 -9.75
N THR A 64 12.72 -12.96 -8.76
CA THR A 64 12.92 -13.45 -7.38
C THR A 64 11.58 -13.52 -6.64
N LEU A 65 10.64 -12.64 -7.01
CA LEU A 65 9.23 -12.73 -6.66
C LEU A 65 8.40 -12.84 -7.93
N ARG A 66 7.20 -13.40 -7.77
CA ARG A 66 6.17 -13.46 -8.80
C ARG A 66 4.85 -12.98 -8.23
N GLU A 67 4.08 -12.31 -9.06
CA GLU A 67 2.69 -12.03 -8.74
C GLU A 67 1.87 -13.33 -8.75
N ILE A 68 0.88 -13.38 -7.87
CA ILE A 68 -0.16 -14.43 -7.86
C ILE A 68 -1.41 -13.78 -8.47
N PRO A 69 -1.79 -14.14 -9.71
CA PRO A 69 -2.98 -13.56 -10.33
C PRO A 69 -4.22 -14.09 -9.61
N ILE A 70 -5.00 -13.18 -9.03
CA ILE A 70 -6.27 -13.48 -8.36
C ILE A 70 -7.40 -12.86 -9.19
N GLN A 71 -8.37 -13.68 -9.60
CA GLN A 71 -9.49 -13.21 -10.39
C GLN A 71 -10.34 -12.23 -9.58
N GLY A 72 -10.65 -11.06 -10.14
CA GLY A 72 -11.41 -10.01 -9.45
C GLY A 72 -10.60 -9.25 -8.38
N PHE A 73 -9.28 -9.41 -8.36
CA PHE A 73 -8.37 -8.69 -7.47
C PHE A 73 -7.77 -7.48 -8.17
N ASP A 74 -8.61 -6.50 -8.47
CA ASP A 74 -8.18 -5.22 -9.06
C ASP A 74 -8.31 -4.12 -8.00
N ILE A 75 -7.25 -3.96 -7.20
CA ILE A 75 -7.19 -2.99 -6.12
C ILE A 75 -6.38 -1.79 -6.59
N THR A 76 -7.08 -0.72 -6.92
CA THR A 76 -6.47 0.61 -7.09
C THR A 76 -6.71 1.44 -5.83
N HIS A 77 -5.69 2.19 -5.43
CA HIS A 77 -5.79 3.08 -4.28
C HIS A 77 -5.19 4.44 -4.62
N ASP A 78 -6.03 5.47 -4.53
CA ASP A 78 -5.60 6.85 -4.73
C ASP A 78 -4.62 7.26 -3.64
N PHE A 79 -3.54 7.95 -4.03
CA PHE A 79 -2.61 8.55 -3.07
C PHE A 79 -3.03 9.98 -2.75
N ALA A 80 -3.39 10.23 -1.50
CA ALA A 80 -3.72 11.58 -1.02
C ALA A 80 -2.51 12.25 -0.35
N PHE A 81 -2.23 13.51 -0.71
CA PHE A 81 -1.34 14.38 0.05
C PHE A 81 -2.16 15.12 1.11
N ILE A 82 -1.81 14.92 2.38
CA ILE A 82 -2.52 15.51 3.53
C ILE A 82 -1.56 16.43 4.29
N TRP A 83 -2.02 17.64 4.62
CA TRP A 83 -1.31 18.57 5.49
C TRP A 83 -2.30 19.44 6.27
N LYS A 84 -1.85 20.01 7.40
CA LYS A 84 -2.67 20.85 8.26
C LYS A 84 -3.20 22.09 7.52
N LYS A 85 -4.50 22.38 7.66
CA LYS A 85 -5.09 23.60 7.10
C LYS A 85 -4.43 24.85 7.68
N GLY A 86 -4.16 25.82 6.81
CA GLY A 86 -3.49 27.06 7.21
C GLY A 86 -2.00 26.93 7.48
N SER A 87 -1.37 25.79 7.17
CA SER A 87 0.08 25.66 7.25
C SER A 87 0.77 26.74 6.41
N ILE A 88 1.77 27.42 6.97
CA ILE A 88 2.62 28.37 6.25
C ILE A 88 3.36 27.72 5.06
N PHE A 89 3.54 26.39 5.11
CA PHE A 89 4.17 25.60 4.06
C PHE A 89 3.18 25.10 2.99
N SER A 90 1.90 25.50 3.05
CA SER A 90 0.87 25.03 2.11
C SER A 90 1.27 25.21 0.64
N LYS A 91 1.98 26.31 0.31
CA LYS A 91 2.47 26.55 -1.06
C LYS A 91 3.53 25.51 -1.46
N ASN A 92 4.46 25.21 -0.57
CA ASN A 92 5.50 24.20 -0.77
C ASN A 92 4.90 22.81 -0.93
N TYR A 93 3.93 22.44 -0.09
CA TYR A 93 3.27 21.14 -0.17
C TYR A 93 2.48 20.96 -1.46
N ARG A 94 1.79 22.01 -1.95
CA ARG A 94 1.12 21.96 -3.27
C ARG A 94 2.11 21.83 -4.41
N ALA A 95 3.25 22.52 -4.35
CA ALA A 95 4.29 22.40 -5.37
C ALA A 95 4.90 20.99 -5.37
N LEU A 96 5.17 20.44 -4.19
CA LEU A 96 5.68 19.08 -4.03
C LEU A 96 4.68 18.04 -4.53
N SER A 97 3.39 18.15 -4.15
CA SER A 97 2.36 17.24 -4.63
C SER A 97 2.22 17.31 -6.15
N ALA A 98 2.22 18.51 -6.74
CA ALA A 98 2.16 18.68 -8.19
C ALA A 98 3.38 18.06 -8.91
N PHE A 99 4.57 18.18 -8.32
CA PHE A 99 5.79 17.55 -8.83
C PHE A 99 5.70 16.02 -8.76
N MET A 100 5.22 15.46 -7.65
CA MET A 100 5.13 14.01 -7.43
C MET A 100 3.99 13.34 -8.19
N SER A 101 2.85 14.02 -8.41
CA SER A 101 1.64 13.46 -9.02
C SER A 101 1.62 13.43 -10.56
N GLY A 102 2.68 13.86 -11.26
CA GLY A 102 2.79 13.68 -12.72
C GLY A 102 1.49 13.92 -13.51
N LYS A 103 0.94 15.14 -13.47
CA LYS A 103 -0.24 15.62 -14.25
C LYS A 103 -1.63 15.00 -14.01
N ASN A 104 -1.87 14.11 -13.04
CA ASN A 104 -3.25 13.70 -12.73
C ASN A 104 -3.40 13.33 -11.25
N GLU A 105 -4.06 14.17 -10.42
CA GLU A 105 -4.94 13.74 -9.31
C GLU A 105 -5.45 14.88 -8.40
N ARG A 106 -6.54 14.58 -7.65
CA ARG A 106 -7.33 15.48 -6.79
C ARG A 106 -6.63 15.76 -5.46
N ILE A 107 -6.43 17.03 -5.15
CA ILE A 107 -6.04 17.49 -3.81
C ILE A 107 -7.27 17.36 -2.89
N VAL A 108 -7.27 16.38 -1.99
CA VAL A 108 -8.30 16.27 -0.93
C VAL A 108 -7.86 17.10 0.26
N LEU A 109 -8.58 18.19 0.52
CA LEU A 109 -8.43 18.96 1.75
C LEU A 109 -9.23 18.26 2.84
N ASP A 110 -8.56 17.59 3.77
CA ASP A 110 -9.22 17.14 5.00
C ASP A 110 -9.63 18.37 5.82
N GLN A 111 -10.93 18.52 6.06
CA GLN A 111 -11.49 19.64 6.82
C GLN A 111 -11.37 19.44 8.34
N ARG A 112 -10.84 18.29 8.80
CA ARG A 112 -10.70 17.94 10.22
C ARG A 112 -9.31 18.24 10.81
N LEU A 113 -8.38 18.82 10.04
CA LEU A 113 -7.02 19.20 10.47
C LEU A 113 -6.70 20.70 10.31
#